data_AF-A0A4S8LRI6-F1
#
_entry.id   AF-A0A4S8LRI6-F1
#
_cell.length_a   1.000
_cell.length_b   1.000
_cell.length_c   1.000
_cell.angle_alpha   90.00
_cell.angle_beta   90.00
_cell.angle_gamma   90.00
#
_symmetry.space_group_name_H-M   'P 1'
#
loop_
_entity.id
_entity.type
_entity.pdbx_description
1 polymer ?
#
loop_
_entity_poly.entity_id
_entity_poly.type
_entity_poly.pdbx_seq_one_letter_code
_entity_poly.pdbx_strand_id
1 'polypeptide(L)'
;MEEEQEGSFREFSKPYMRLHEEEEAHVRRDSSIGLSRRYPPEVTLDADESQSPLGDPDVYRFFHVERFFDSLEGFLTGSLDLTGRHSERFDSLLPQLSEFIQDLNVVINPTREVPCQRDNLGGYSEMNDKDVRDFRLKWKLPRLANFEYLLHRLGVLELVQSTGCKPKLQRLCLMDLPSELLDQIFSYATLKQARLLAATCKSLHAVGFPYLFHTRDLAFGITHECLLDVYREGPEDSDRRLLDLAAENQKKLLLDIKFLLSRSDIINGLQTLSIRDVWRMKSYLLDSFHPSMLGDRIYAPIYHAINDVLSVSKNLVKITVCHFVVTADWLRALSQLEALHHVNFHCASIQDEGLEADICDGRLPLCNHVKNLGITDILMTMMANHIEKLSVLDFGTPSSYSQRS
;
A
#
# COMPACT_ATOMS: atom_id res chain seq x y z
N MET A 1 4.47 -9.61 24.15
CA MET A 1 3.88 -8.31 23.80
C MET A 1 5.00 -7.41 23.30
N GLU A 2 5.34 -7.56 22.03
CA GLU A 2 6.08 -6.52 21.31
C GLU A 2 4.99 -5.75 20.56
N GLU A 3 4.71 -4.52 21.02
CA GLU A 3 3.97 -3.57 20.22
C GLU A 3 4.77 -3.35 18.93
N GLU A 4 4.28 -3.90 17.82
CA GLU A 4 4.63 -3.40 16.50
C GLU A 4 4.23 -1.93 16.49
N GLN A 5 5.20 -1.07 16.77
CA GLN A 5 5.14 0.33 16.40
C GLN A 5 4.88 0.35 14.90
N GLU A 6 3.62 0.57 14.52
CA GLU A 6 3.26 1.26 13.28
C GLU A 6 3.91 2.64 13.35
N GLY A 7 5.22 2.65 13.13
CA GLY A 7 6.00 3.85 12.91
C GLY A 7 5.33 4.55 11.74
N SER A 8 4.73 5.71 12.05
CA SER A 8 4.31 6.72 11.10
C SER A 8 5.42 6.94 10.07
N PHE A 9 5.35 6.23 8.94
CA PHE A 9 6.21 6.44 7.78
C PHE A 9 5.84 7.73 7.02
N ARG A 10 5.23 8.72 7.68
CA ARG A 10 4.81 9.99 7.06
C ARG A 10 5.88 11.08 7.06
N GLU A 11 7.05 10.87 7.65
CA GLU A 11 8.10 11.91 7.74
C GLU A 11 9.39 11.62 6.95
N PHE A 12 9.34 10.73 5.95
CA PHE A 12 10.35 10.81 4.90
C PHE A 12 9.93 11.88 3.91
N SER A 13 10.84 12.84 3.65
CA SER A 13 10.78 13.79 2.54
C SER A 13 10.20 13.07 1.33
N LYS A 14 8.93 13.38 1.03
CA LYS A 14 8.26 12.76 -0.10
C LYS A 14 9.03 13.18 -1.35
N PRO A 15 9.35 12.23 -2.24
CA PRO A 15 10.05 12.59 -3.45
C PRO A 15 9.26 13.63 -4.25
N TYR A 16 9.89 14.75 -4.59
CA TYR A 16 9.24 15.96 -5.14
C TYR A 16 8.29 15.68 -6.32
N MET A 17 8.61 14.76 -7.23
CA MET A 17 7.69 14.45 -8.33
C MET A 17 6.43 13.68 -7.91
N ARG A 18 6.55 12.77 -6.92
CA ARG A 18 5.37 12.06 -6.38
C ARG A 18 4.54 12.97 -5.48
N LEU A 19 5.16 13.98 -4.86
CA LEU A 19 4.44 15.00 -4.11
C LEU A 19 3.39 15.67 -5.02
N HIS A 20 3.83 16.19 -6.17
CA HIS A 20 2.96 16.83 -7.15
C HIS A 20 1.93 15.86 -7.74
N GLU A 21 2.30 14.61 -8.05
CA GLU A 21 1.36 13.60 -8.58
C GLU A 21 0.30 13.16 -7.55
N GLU A 22 0.68 13.01 -6.28
CA GLU A 22 -0.24 12.66 -5.20
C GLU A 22 -1.18 13.83 -4.87
N GLU A 23 -0.66 15.05 -4.83
CA GLU A 23 -1.43 16.28 -4.62
C GLU A 23 -2.38 16.52 -5.80
N GLU A 24 -1.91 16.35 -7.04
CA GLU A 24 -2.73 16.36 -8.25
C GLU A 24 -3.83 15.29 -8.20
N ALA A 25 -3.50 14.06 -7.78
CA ALA A 25 -4.46 12.97 -7.64
C ALA A 25 -5.45 13.16 -6.46
N HIS A 26 -5.04 13.87 -5.40
CA HIS A 26 -5.88 14.24 -4.27
C HIS A 26 -6.86 15.33 -4.68
N VAL A 27 -6.37 16.43 -5.25
CA VAL A 27 -7.19 17.53 -5.76
C VAL A 27 -8.16 17.03 -6.82
N ARG A 28 -7.72 16.18 -7.76
CA ARG A 28 -8.63 15.55 -8.72
C ARG A 28 -9.72 14.71 -8.06
N ARG A 29 -9.40 13.96 -7.01
CA ARG A 29 -10.39 13.17 -6.27
C ARG A 29 -11.41 14.08 -5.61
N ASP A 30 -10.96 15.11 -4.90
CA ASP A 30 -11.83 16.05 -4.19
C ASP A 30 -12.72 16.85 -5.16
N SER A 31 -12.17 17.34 -6.28
CA SER A 31 -12.94 18.03 -7.32
C SER A 31 -13.91 17.09 -8.05
N SER A 32 -13.60 15.80 -8.17
CA SER A 32 -14.47 14.82 -8.84
C SER A 32 -15.67 14.36 -8.00
N ILE A 33 -15.68 14.65 -6.69
CA ILE A 33 -16.84 14.33 -5.82
C ILE A 33 -18.06 15.19 -6.18
N GLY A 34 -17.91 16.28 -6.95
CA GLY A 34 -19.01 17.17 -7.36
C GLY A 34 -19.39 17.20 -8.85
N LEU A 35 -18.60 16.63 -9.77
CA LEU A 35 -18.79 16.82 -11.22
C LEU A 35 -18.77 15.49 -12.00
N SER A 36 -19.81 15.30 -12.82
CA SER A 36 -20.04 14.09 -13.61
C SER A 36 -18.89 13.78 -14.59
N ARG A 37 -18.36 12.56 -14.46
CA ARG A 37 -17.07 12.05 -14.94
C ARG A 37 -16.89 11.90 -16.47
N ARG A 38 -17.69 12.58 -17.32
CA ARG A 38 -17.83 12.17 -18.73
C ARG A 38 -16.89 12.80 -19.76
N TYR A 39 -16.18 13.88 -19.47
CA TYR A 39 -15.19 14.43 -20.41
C TYR A 39 -14.02 15.07 -19.66
N PRO A 40 -12.77 14.98 -20.17
CA PRO A 40 -11.72 15.87 -19.71
C PRO A 40 -12.18 17.30 -19.99
N PRO A 41 -12.27 18.19 -18.97
CA PRO A 41 -12.77 19.53 -19.21
C PRO A 41 -11.82 20.25 -20.16
N GLU A 42 -12.34 20.69 -21.31
CA GLU A 42 -11.73 21.79 -22.05
C GLU A 42 -11.55 22.96 -21.08
N VAL A 43 -10.45 23.72 -21.24
CA VAL A 43 -10.11 24.83 -20.35
C VAL A 43 -11.32 25.77 -20.27
N THR A 44 -11.97 25.84 -19.10
CA THR A 44 -13.24 26.57 -18.95
C THR A 44 -12.95 28.04 -18.72
N LEU A 45 -12.39 28.73 -19.72
CA LEU A 45 -11.95 30.12 -19.57
C LEU A 45 -13.09 31.12 -19.30
N ASP A 46 -14.35 30.73 -19.52
CA ASP A 46 -15.50 31.64 -19.49
C ASP A 46 -16.44 31.43 -18.28
N ALA A 47 -15.97 30.86 -17.15
CA ALA A 47 -16.83 30.75 -15.96
C ALA A 47 -16.83 32.03 -15.11
N ASP A 48 -17.97 32.27 -14.48
CA ASP A 48 -18.30 33.43 -13.64
C ASP A 48 -17.24 33.67 -12.54
N GLU A 49 -16.72 34.90 -12.45
CA GLU A 49 -15.66 35.32 -11.49
C GLU A 49 -16.09 35.20 -10.02
N SER A 50 -17.37 34.89 -9.76
CA SER A 50 -17.96 34.69 -8.44
C SER A 50 -17.55 33.37 -7.76
N GLN A 51 -16.86 32.46 -8.46
CA GLN A 51 -16.45 31.17 -7.91
C GLN A 51 -15.15 31.25 -7.10
N SER A 52 -15.18 30.70 -5.88
CA SER A 52 -14.03 30.60 -4.97
C SER A 52 -12.82 29.93 -5.65
N PRO A 53 -11.58 30.39 -5.40
CA PRO A 53 -10.36 29.78 -5.95
C PRO A 53 -10.17 28.30 -5.67
N LEU A 54 -10.76 27.81 -4.58
CA LEU A 54 -10.73 26.40 -4.20
C LEU A 54 -11.70 25.52 -5.01
N GLY A 55 -12.59 26.14 -5.79
CA GLY A 55 -13.57 25.46 -6.65
C GLY A 55 -13.19 25.40 -8.13
N ASP A 56 -12.05 25.98 -8.53
CA ASP A 56 -11.63 25.94 -9.94
C ASP A 56 -11.26 24.50 -10.32
N PRO A 57 -11.97 23.86 -11.27
CA PRO A 57 -11.67 22.48 -11.70
C PRO A 57 -10.25 22.33 -12.26
N ASP A 58 -9.58 23.44 -12.63
CA ASP A 58 -8.23 23.44 -13.18
C ASP A 58 -7.11 23.68 -12.13
N VAL A 59 -7.41 23.74 -10.83
CA VAL A 59 -6.40 23.95 -9.76
C VAL A 59 -5.25 22.95 -9.84
N TYR A 60 -5.53 21.70 -10.20
CA TYR A 60 -4.50 20.64 -10.30
C TYR A 60 -3.38 20.99 -11.28
N ARG A 61 -3.61 21.90 -12.24
CA ARG A 61 -2.58 22.31 -13.20
C ARG A 61 -1.49 23.18 -12.58
N PHE A 62 -1.74 23.77 -11.40
CA PHE A 62 -0.73 24.49 -10.64
C PHE A 62 0.48 23.59 -10.34
N PHE A 63 0.23 22.33 -9.97
CA PHE A 63 1.28 21.35 -9.70
C PHE A 63 2.13 21.01 -10.94
N HIS A 64 1.62 21.17 -12.15
CA HIS A 64 2.43 20.98 -13.37
C HIS A 64 3.49 22.07 -13.52
N VAL A 65 3.11 23.32 -13.24
CA VAL A 65 3.97 24.50 -13.31
C VAL A 65 4.99 24.47 -12.18
N GLU A 66 4.54 24.13 -10.98
CA GLU A 66 5.40 23.90 -9.82
C GLU A 66 6.45 22.85 -10.11
N ARG A 67 6.04 21.69 -10.62
CA ARG A 67 6.96 20.62 -10.99
C ARG A 67 7.98 21.09 -12.03
N PHE A 68 7.60 21.95 -12.98
CA PHE A 68 8.53 22.51 -13.96
C PHE A 68 9.61 23.37 -13.29
N PHE A 69 9.21 24.31 -12.44
CA PHE A 69 10.14 25.17 -11.71
C PHE A 69 11.00 24.39 -10.70
N ASP A 70 10.39 23.49 -9.92
CA ASP A 70 11.07 22.62 -8.96
C ASP A 70 12.09 21.70 -9.64
N SER A 71 11.80 21.24 -10.86
CA SER A 71 12.74 20.43 -11.64
C SER A 71 14.01 21.23 -11.95
N LEU A 72 13.85 22.46 -12.47
CA LEU A 72 14.96 23.35 -12.80
C LEU A 72 15.75 23.75 -11.55
N GLU A 73 15.06 24.12 -10.48
CA GLU A 73 15.65 24.44 -9.18
C GLU A 73 16.41 23.24 -8.62
N GLY A 74 15.85 22.03 -8.73
CA GLY A 74 16.49 20.77 -8.33
C GLY A 74 17.80 20.50 -9.06
N PHE A 75 17.87 20.78 -10.37
CA PHE A 75 19.13 20.72 -11.13
C PHE A 75 20.19 21.68 -10.58
N LEU A 76 19.81 22.90 -10.20
CA LEU A 76 20.75 23.92 -9.75
C LEU A 76 21.19 23.71 -8.29
N THR A 77 20.24 23.40 -7.41
CA THR A 77 20.49 23.15 -5.97
C THR A 77 21.12 21.79 -5.73
N GLY A 78 20.84 20.82 -6.61
CA GLY A 78 21.24 19.43 -6.48
C GLY A 78 20.27 18.56 -5.69
N SER A 79 19.06 19.07 -5.42
CA SER A 79 17.96 18.28 -4.88
C SER A 79 17.53 17.23 -5.90
N LEU A 80 17.40 15.97 -5.46
CA LEU A 80 17.08 14.84 -6.34
C LEU A 80 15.56 14.71 -6.45
N ASP A 81 15.06 14.73 -7.69
CA ASP A 81 13.77 14.15 -8.01
C ASP A 81 13.93 12.70 -8.48
N LEU A 82 12.87 11.89 -8.38
CA LEU A 82 12.94 10.44 -8.66
C LEU A 82 13.23 10.10 -10.12
N THR A 83 13.20 11.07 -11.02
CA THR A 83 13.52 10.91 -12.45
C THR A 83 15.01 11.03 -12.76
N GLY A 84 15.81 11.41 -11.77
CA GLY A 84 17.25 11.60 -11.95
C GLY A 84 17.62 12.89 -12.66
N ARG A 85 18.87 13.32 -12.44
CA ARG A 85 19.42 14.59 -12.95
C ARG A 85 20.29 14.35 -14.17
N HIS A 86 19.68 13.90 -15.26
CA HIS A 86 20.36 13.65 -16.53
C HIS A 86 20.52 14.93 -17.36
N SER A 87 21.63 15.05 -18.11
CA SER A 87 21.91 16.21 -18.96
C SER A 87 20.81 16.43 -20.00
N GLU A 88 20.39 15.37 -20.69
CA GLU A 88 19.36 15.43 -21.73
C GLU A 88 18.06 16.05 -21.23
N ARG A 89 17.67 15.73 -19.98
CA ARG A 89 16.48 16.30 -19.36
C ARG A 89 16.66 17.78 -19.07
N PHE A 90 17.79 18.18 -18.49
CA PHE A 90 18.09 19.60 -18.24
C PHE A 90 18.10 20.40 -19.55
N ASP A 91 18.77 19.87 -20.57
CA ASP A 91 18.88 20.47 -21.90
C ASP A 91 17.50 20.60 -22.58
N SER A 92 16.56 19.69 -22.30
CA SER A 92 15.18 19.78 -22.79
C SER A 92 14.33 20.84 -22.08
N LEU A 93 14.66 21.18 -20.82
CA LEU A 93 13.90 22.14 -20.01
C LEU A 93 14.31 23.58 -20.31
N LEU A 94 15.58 23.83 -20.66
CA LEU A 94 16.08 25.19 -20.92
C LEU A 94 15.37 25.92 -22.08
N PRO A 95 15.11 25.29 -23.25
CA PRO A 95 14.33 25.92 -24.30
C PRO A 95 12.91 26.25 -23.85
N GLN A 96 12.27 25.35 -23.08
CA GLN A 96 10.92 25.56 -22.54
C GLN A 96 10.90 26.74 -21.56
N LEU A 97 11.92 26.87 -20.69
CA LEU A 97 12.03 28.01 -19.79
C LEU A 97 12.20 29.32 -20.57
N SER A 98 13.03 29.31 -21.61
CA SER A 98 13.28 30.49 -22.44
C SER A 98 12.00 30.93 -23.16
N GLU A 99 11.26 29.98 -23.73
CA GLU A 99 9.95 30.23 -24.37
C GLU A 99 8.92 30.73 -23.35
N PHE A 100 8.86 30.12 -22.16
CA PHE A 100 7.98 30.53 -21.07
C PHE A 100 8.22 31.98 -20.67
N ILE A 101 9.49 32.37 -20.48
CA ILE A 101 9.88 33.75 -20.13
C ILE A 101 9.50 34.72 -21.24
N GLN A 102 9.71 34.34 -22.51
CA GLN A 102 9.34 35.18 -23.65
C GLN A 102 7.84 35.44 -23.69
N ASP A 103 7.01 34.39 -23.59
CA ASP A 103 5.56 34.55 -23.60
C ASP A 103 5.07 35.31 -22.36
N LEU A 104 5.66 35.06 -21.19
CA LEU A 104 5.30 35.77 -19.96
C LEU A 104 5.62 37.26 -20.07
N ASN A 105 6.75 37.61 -20.68
CA ASN A 105 7.11 39.01 -20.93
C ASN A 105 6.11 39.71 -21.87
N VAL A 106 5.49 38.99 -22.82
CA VAL A 106 4.42 39.57 -23.65
C VAL A 106 3.18 39.91 -22.81
N VAL A 107 2.87 39.09 -21.81
CA VAL A 107 1.73 39.30 -20.91
C VAL A 107 1.98 40.41 -19.88
N ILE A 108 3.19 40.45 -19.30
CA ILE A 108 3.52 41.34 -18.18
C ILE A 108 3.90 42.74 -18.65
N ASN A 109 4.54 42.87 -19.82
CA ASN A 109 4.85 44.20 -20.34
C ASN A 109 3.54 44.88 -20.78
N PRO A 110 3.12 45.96 -20.10
CA PRO A 110 1.83 46.58 -20.36
C PRO A 110 1.76 47.03 -21.80
N THR A 111 0.75 46.57 -22.55
CA THR A 111 0.57 47.03 -23.93
C THR A 111 0.09 48.49 -23.96
N ARG A 112 -0.47 49.01 -22.85
CA ARG A 112 -0.91 50.40 -22.68
C ARG A 112 -0.81 50.84 -21.22
N GLU A 113 -0.11 51.95 -20.97
CA GLU A 113 -0.34 52.74 -19.75
C GLU A 113 -1.70 53.42 -19.92
N VAL A 114 -2.70 53.01 -19.14
CA VAL A 114 -3.99 53.71 -19.10
C VAL A 114 -3.84 54.89 -18.15
N PRO A 115 -3.92 56.16 -18.63
CA PRO A 115 -3.84 57.30 -17.73
C PRO A 115 -5.08 57.30 -16.84
N CYS A 116 -4.93 56.94 -15.57
CA CYS A 116 -6.01 57.04 -14.60
C CYS A 116 -6.35 58.53 -14.40
N GLN A 117 -7.49 58.99 -14.91
CA GLN A 117 -7.95 60.38 -14.79
C GLN A 117 -8.48 60.75 -13.38
N ARG A 118 -8.38 59.86 -12.38
CA ARG A 118 -8.82 60.13 -11.01
C ARG A 118 -7.72 59.81 -10.01
N ASP A 119 -7.32 60.86 -9.30
CA ASP A 119 -6.69 60.88 -7.99
C ASP A 119 -5.41 60.04 -7.82
N ASN A 120 -4.23 60.66 -8.02
CA ASN A 120 -2.88 60.49 -7.40
C ASN A 120 -2.42 59.13 -6.78
N LEU A 121 -3.13 58.04 -6.99
CA LEU A 121 -2.86 56.68 -6.58
C LEU A 121 -2.48 55.95 -7.88
N GLY A 122 -1.28 55.39 -7.92
CA GLY A 122 -0.56 54.98 -9.13
C GLY A 122 -1.42 54.29 -10.20
N GLY A 123 -1.07 54.53 -11.46
CA GLY A 123 -1.75 53.94 -12.61
C GLY A 123 -1.79 52.41 -12.51
N TYR A 124 -2.97 51.84 -12.71
CA TYR A 124 -3.11 50.40 -12.87
C TYR A 124 -2.69 50.02 -14.29
N SER A 125 -1.81 49.03 -14.39
CA SER A 125 -1.49 48.41 -15.67
C SER A 125 -2.55 47.35 -15.97
N GLU A 126 -3.38 47.59 -16.98
CA GLU A 126 -4.27 46.55 -17.51
C GLU A 126 -3.48 45.64 -18.47
N MET A 127 -3.45 44.34 -18.15
CA MET A 127 -2.92 43.33 -19.06
C MET A 127 -3.93 43.07 -20.18
N ASN A 128 -3.46 42.76 -21.39
CA ASN A 128 -4.34 42.39 -22.49
C ASN A 128 -4.97 41.00 -22.22
N ASP A 129 -6.29 40.96 -22.01
CA ASP A 129 -7.04 39.73 -21.72
C ASP A 129 -6.79 38.61 -22.74
N LYS A 130 -6.58 38.97 -24.00
CA LYS A 130 -6.29 37.98 -25.05
C LYS A 130 -4.93 37.32 -24.82
N ASP A 131 -3.89 38.11 -24.54
CA ASP A 131 -2.54 37.59 -24.35
C ASP A 131 -2.45 36.77 -23.05
N VAL A 132 -3.13 37.21 -21.99
CA VAL A 132 -3.31 36.46 -20.74
C VAL A 132 -3.97 35.10 -21.02
N ARG A 133 -5.07 35.10 -21.78
CA ARG A 133 -5.83 33.89 -22.14
C ARG A 133 -4.96 32.92 -22.95
N ASP A 134 -4.29 33.41 -23.98
CA ASP A 134 -3.44 32.61 -24.86
C ASP A 134 -2.25 32.02 -24.09
N PHE A 135 -1.63 32.79 -23.19
CA PHE A 135 -0.57 32.32 -22.30
C PHE A 135 -1.05 31.22 -21.35
N ARG A 136 -2.18 31.43 -20.67
CA ARG A 136 -2.77 30.42 -19.76
C ARG A 136 -3.11 29.14 -20.50
N LEU A 137 -3.64 29.22 -21.73
CA LEU A 137 -3.93 28.06 -22.55
C LEU A 137 -2.67 27.29 -22.94
N LYS A 138 -1.65 27.99 -23.46
CA LYS A 138 -0.39 27.39 -23.91
C LYS A 138 0.32 26.67 -22.78
N TRP A 139 0.46 27.32 -21.63
CA TRP A 139 1.17 26.80 -20.46
C TRP A 139 0.27 26.03 -19.48
N LYS A 140 -0.99 25.81 -19.86
CA LYS A 140 -2.00 25.09 -19.08
C LYS A 140 -2.14 25.64 -17.66
N LEU A 141 -2.07 26.95 -17.47
CA LEU A 141 -2.22 27.55 -16.14
C LEU A 141 -3.68 27.50 -15.67
N PRO A 142 -3.94 27.31 -14.37
CA PRO A 142 -5.25 27.56 -13.78
C PRO A 142 -5.71 28.99 -14.06
N ARG A 143 -7.01 29.25 -14.09
CA ARG A 143 -7.55 30.59 -14.40
C ARG A 143 -7.22 31.61 -13.34
N LEU A 144 -7.07 31.15 -12.10
CA LEU A 144 -6.75 31.97 -10.95
C LEU A 144 -5.26 31.94 -10.61
N ALA A 145 -4.40 31.44 -11.52
CA ALA A 145 -2.96 31.52 -11.31
C ALA A 145 -2.53 32.99 -11.20
N ASN A 146 -1.81 33.29 -10.12
CA ASN A 146 -1.27 34.61 -9.83
C ASN A 146 0.03 34.81 -10.61
N PHE A 147 0.11 35.85 -11.44
CA PHE A 147 1.34 36.18 -12.18
C PHE A 147 2.48 36.65 -11.27
N GLU A 148 2.18 37.27 -10.13
CA GLU A 148 3.19 37.65 -9.12
C GLU A 148 3.90 36.41 -8.57
N TYR A 149 3.16 35.32 -8.40
CA TYR A 149 3.73 34.04 -7.99
C TYR A 149 4.71 33.50 -9.04
N LEU A 150 4.33 33.52 -10.32
CA LEU A 150 5.20 33.07 -11.41
C LEU A 150 6.47 33.93 -11.53
N LEU A 151 6.32 35.25 -11.40
CA LEU A 151 7.45 36.19 -11.34
C LEU A 151 8.38 35.89 -10.17
N HIS A 152 7.83 35.62 -8.99
CA HIS A 152 8.62 35.24 -7.83
C HIS A 152 9.41 33.94 -8.08
N ARG A 153 8.77 32.90 -8.65
CA ARG A 153 9.46 31.65 -9.02
C ARG A 153 10.59 31.87 -10.03
N LEU A 154 10.36 32.72 -11.03
CA LEU A 154 11.40 33.09 -12.00
C LEU A 154 12.55 33.85 -11.35
N GLY A 155 12.26 34.81 -10.47
CA GLY A 155 13.29 35.56 -9.74
C GLY A 155 14.18 34.66 -8.89
N VAL A 156 13.64 33.61 -8.27
CA VAL A 156 14.44 32.59 -7.56
C VAL A 156 15.36 31.86 -8.52
N LEU A 157 14.87 31.43 -9.69
CA LEU A 157 15.71 30.76 -10.69
C LEU A 157 16.82 31.66 -11.24
N GLU A 158 16.50 32.92 -11.56
CA GLU A 158 17.47 33.91 -12.03
C GLU A 158 18.53 34.18 -10.96
N LEU A 159 18.12 34.32 -9.70
CA LEU A 159 19.04 34.49 -8.58
C LEU A 159 20.00 33.29 -8.50
N VAL A 160 19.48 32.06 -8.52
CA VAL A 160 20.30 30.85 -8.48
C VAL A 160 21.24 30.79 -9.69
N GLN A 161 20.79 31.16 -10.89
CA GLN A 161 21.62 31.21 -12.09
C GLN A 161 22.72 32.28 -12.00
N SER A 162 22.41 33.46 -11.47
CA SER A 162 23.34 34.59 -11.32
C SER A 162 24.50 34.31 -10.37
N THR A 163 24.31 33.40 -9.41
CA THR A 163 25.40 32.94 -8.53
C THR A 163 26.45 32.07 -9.24
N GLY A 164 26.28 31.79 -10.54
CA GLY A 164 27.20 30.96 -11.32
C GLY A 164 27.07 29.47 -11.02
N CYS A 165 25.97 29.04 -10.41
CA CYS A 165 25.70 27.63 -10.15
C CYS A 165 25.57 26.86 -11.46
N LYS A 166 26.50 25.91 -11.68
CA LYS A 166 26.37 24.93 -12.77
C LYS A 166 25.35 23.86 -12.36
N PRO A 167 24.57 23.31 -13.32
CA PRO A 167 23.64 22.23 -13.02
C PRO A 167 24.39 21.04 -12.42
N LYS A 168 23.90 20.55 -11.28
CA LYS A 168 24.43 19.38 -10.59
C LYS A 168 23.81 18.13 -11.21
N LEU A 169 24.47 17.59 -12.22
CA LEU A 169 24.04 16.37 -12.91
C LEU A 169 24.39 15.11 -12.11
N GLN A 170 23.51 14.13 -12.16
CA GLN A 170 23.71 12.83 -11.54
C GLN A 170 24.73 12.02 -12.34
N ARG A 171 25.83 11.64 -11.68
CA ARG A 171 26.92 10.86 -12.30
C ARG A 171 26.75 9.35 -12.15
N LEU A 172 26.03 8.93 -11.11
CA LEU A 172 25.80 7.52 -10.78
C LEU A 172 24.31 7.31 -10.62
N CYS A 173 23.79 6.35 -11.37
CA CYS A 173 22.45 5.81 -11.26
C CYS A 173 22.49 4.58 -10.36
N LEU A 174 21.33 4.20 -9.82
CA LEU A 174 21.21 2.94 -9.07
C LEU A 174 21.70 1.75 -9.92
N MET A 175 21.39 1.78 -11.23
CA MET A 175 21.80 0.74 -12.18
C MET A 175 23.30 0.68 -12.48
N ASP A 176 24.06 1.71 -12.10
CA ASP A 176 25.51 1.71 -12.26
C ASP A 176 26.23 1.00 -11.10
N LEU A 177 25.48 0.63 -10.04
CA LEU A 177 26.03 -0.16 -8.95
C LEU A 177 26.31 -1.60 -9.41
N PRO A 178 27.39 -2.23 -8.90
CA PRO A 178 27.62 -3.66 -9.07
C PRO A 178 26.41 -4.49 -8.62
N SER A 179 26.18 -5.63 -9.27
CA SER A 179 25.06 -6.52 -8.98
C SER A 179 25.02 -6.97 -7.52
N GLU A 180 26.16 -7.09 -6.86
CA GLU A 180 26.30 -7.46 -5.46
C GLU A 180 25.72 -6.40 -4.53
N LEU A 181 25.89 -5.12 -4.85
CA LEU A 181 25.30 -4.02 -4.07
C LEU A 181 23.79 -3.93 -4.33
N LEU A 182 23.35 -4.17 -5.57
CA LEU A 182 21.92 -4.24 -5.88
C LEU A 182 21.25 -5.39 -5.15
N ASP A 183 21.86 -6.57 -5.15
CA ASP A 183 21.41 -7.74 -4.40
C ASP A 183 21.32 -7.43 -2.90
N GLN A 184 22.36 -6.80 -2.32
CA GLN A 184 22.36 -6.38 -0.94
C GLN A 184 21.23 -5.37 -0.63
N ILE A 185 20.94 -4.42 -1.52
CA ILE A 185 19.80 -3.50 -1.37
C ILE A 185 18.48 -4.27 -1.32
N PHE A 186 18.28 -5.24 -2.21
CA PHE A 186 17.09 -6.08 -2.19
C PHE A 186 16.99 -6.94 -0.91
N SER A 187 18.12 -7.40 -0.37
CA SER A 187 18.15 -8.18 0.88
C SER A 187 17.66 -7.40 2.11
N TYR A 188 17.83 -6.08 2.12
CA TYR A 188 17.32 -5.20 3.17
C TYR A 188 15.93 -4.63 2.87
N ALA A 189 15.43 -4.78 1.65
CA ALA A 189 14.14 -4.25 1.25
C ALA A 189 13.01 -5.12 1.84
N THR A 190 12.00 -4.48 2.41
CA THR A 190 10.73 -5.17 2.69
C THR A 190 10.13 -5.73 1.39
N LEU A 191 9.32 -6.78 1.47
CA LEU A 191 8.67 -7.37 0.29
C LEU A 191 7.93 -6.33 -0.57
N LYS A 192 7.29 -5.34 0.07
CA LYS A 192 6.62 -4.24 -0.62
C LYS A 192 7.61 -3.35 -1.36
N GLN A 193 8.72 -2.97 -0.73
CA GLN A 193 9.79 -2.19 -1.36
C GLN A 193 10.48 -2.97 -2.49
N ALA A 194 10.79 -4.25 -2.29
CA ALA A 194 11.37 -5.12 -3.31
C ALA A 194 10.47 -5.21 -4.55
N ARG A 195 9.15 -5.38 -4.36
CA ARG A 195 8.18 -5.36 -5.49
C ARG A 195 8.17 -4.03 -6.23
N LEU A 196 8.17 -2.92 -5.49
CA LEU A 196 8.20 -1.59 -6.10
C LEU A 196 9.50 -1.37 -6.89
N LEU A 197 10.63 -1.78 -6.34
CA LEU A 197 11.94 -1.65 -6.98
C LEU A 197 12.04 -2.54 -8.23
N ALA A 198 11.62 -3.80 -8.13
CA ALA A 198 11.59 -4.74 -9.25
C ALA A 198 10.62 -4.32 -10.37
N ALA A 199 9.56 -3.59 -10.05
CA ALA A 199 8.61 -3.08 -11.04
C ALA A 199 9.16 -1.90 -11.87
N THR A 200 10.27 -1.29 -11.48
CA THR A 200 10.80 -0.10 -12.17
C THR A 200 11.43 -0.43 -13.52
N CYS A 201 12.22 -1.50 -13.63
CA CYS A 201 12.87 -1.91 -14.87
C CYS A 201 13.20 -3.41 -14.90
N LYS A 202 13.46 -3.95 -16.11
CA LYS A 202 13.76 -5.38 -16.30
C LYS A 202 15.01 -5.85 -15.55
N SER A 203 16.02 -4.99 -15.45
CA SER A 203 17.27 -5.33 -14.77
C SER A 203 17.08 -5.45 -13.26
N LEU A 204 16.39 -4.49 -12.63
CA LEU A 204 16.03 -4.59 -11.21
C LEU A 204 15.02 -5.70 -10.96
N HIS A 205 14.15 -6.00 -11.91
CA HIS A 205 13.29 -7.19 -11.83
C HIS A 205 14.12 -8.47 -11.76
N ALA A 206 15.16 -8.61 -12.59
CA ALA A 206 16.01 -9.80 -12.60
C ALA A 206 16.77 -9.97 -11.27
N VAL A 207 17.34 -8.89 -10.72
CA VAL A 207 18.04 -8.90 -9.42
C VAL A 207 17.06 -9.15 -8.27
N GLY A 208 15.89 -8.50 -8.32
CA GLY A 208 14.89 -8.58 -7.27
C GLY A 208 14.08 -9.87 -7.26
N PHE A 209 14.07 -10.63 -8.37
CA PHE A 209 13.22 -11.80 -8.53
C PHE A 209 13.29 -12.81 -7.38
N PRO A 210 14.47 -13.21 -6.86
CA PRO A 210 14.57 -14.10 -5.71
C PRO A 210 13.86 -13.55 -4.47
N TYR A 211 13.88 -12.23 -4.30
CA TYR A 211 13.31 -11.55 -3.15
C TYR A 211 11.78 -11.36 -3.24
N LEU A 212 11.20 -11.42 -4.45
CA LEU A 212 9.75 -11.26 -4.62
C LEU A 212 8.96 -12.46 -4.08
N PHE A 213 9.63 -13.61 -3.96
CA PHE A 213 9.02 -14.89 -3.64
C PHE A 213 9.63 -15.58 -2.41
N HIS A 214 10.66 -14.97 -1.79
CA HIS A 214 11.29 -15.52 -0.58
C HIS A 214 10.30 -15.66 0.58
N THR A 215 9.29 -14.78 0.66
CA THR A 215 8.23 -14.81 1.65
C THR A 215 6.87 -14.93 0.99
N ARG A 216 6.06 -15.87 1.49
CA ARG A 216 4.65 -16.00 1.11
C ARG A 216 3.77 -15.98 2.35
N ASP A 217 2.64 -15.29 2.23
CA ASP A 217 1.57 -15.33 3.20
C ASP A 217 0.32 -15.94 2.55
N LEU A 218 -0.18 -17.01 3.16
CA LEU A 218 -1.38 -17.75 2.78
C LEU A 218 -2.43 -17.52 3.87
N ALA A 219 -3.29 -16.53 3.64
CA ALA A 219 -4.32 -16.15 4.58
C ALA A 219 -5.69 -16.67 4.13
N PHE A 220 -6.32 -17.49 4.96
CA PHE A 220 -7.74 -17.78 4.88
C PHE A 220 -8.49 -16.76 5.74
N GLY A 221 -9.16 -15.79 5.12
CA GLY A 221 -9.61 -14.65 5.90
C GLY A 221 -10.62 -13.73 5.23
N ILE A 222 -11.26 -12.92 6.06
CA ILE A 222 -12.17 -11.85 5.67
C ILE A 222 -11.50 -10.47 5.89
N THR A 223 -11.62 -9.57 4.90
CA THR A 223 -11.14 -8.18 5.03
C THR A 223 -12.07 -7.38 5.94
N HIS A 224 -11.57 -6.26 6.46
CA HIS A 224 -12.40 -5.37 7.28
C HIS A 224 -13.57 -4.77 6.47
N GLU A 225 -13.34 -4.44 5.20
CA GLU A 225 -14.38 -3.91 4.32
C GLU A 225 -15.51 -4.91 4.10
N CYS A 226 -15.19 -6.19 3.84
CA CYS A 226 -16.21 -7.23 3.70
C CYS A 226 -17.02 -7.43 4.98
N LEU A 227 -16.38 -7.32 6.15
CA LEU A 227 -17.11 -7.37 7.43
C LEU A 227 -18.09 -6.20 7.55
N LEU A 228 -17.65 -4.97 7.24
CA LEU A 228 -18.51 -3.79 7.27
C LEU A 228 -19.72 -3.93 6.32
N ASP A 229 -19.53 -4.54 5.16
CA ASP A 229 -20.62 -4.80 4.23
C ASP A 229 -21.63 -5.81 4.78
N VAL A 230 -21.17 -6.87 5.46
CA VAL A 230 -22.07 -7.83 6.14
C VAL A 230 -22.90 -7.15 7.23
N TYR A 231 -22.30 -6.29 8.05
CA TYR A 231 -23.05 -5.57 9.10
C TYR A 231 -24.12 -4.63 8.55
N ARG A 232 -23.98 -4.15 7.31
CA ARG A 232 -24.98 -3.28 6.67
C ARG A 232 -26.23 -4.04 6.22
N GLU A 233 -26.13 -5.35 5.96
CA GLU A 233 -27.22 -6.18 5.44
C GLU A 233 -28.22 -6.63 6.53
N GLY A 234 -27.90 -6.39 7.81
CA GLY A 234 -28.74 -6.77 8.95
C GLY A 234 -28.49 -8.20 9.45
N PRO A 235 -28.98 -8.57 10.65
CA PRO A 235 -28.58 -9.79 11.34
C PRO A 235 -29.12 -11.07 10.70
N GLU A 236 -30.32 -11.05 10.11
CA GLU A 236 -31.00 -12.28 9.64
C GLU A 236 -30.31 -12.95 8.44
N ASP A 237 -29.65 -12.18 7.57
CA ASP A 237 -28.94 -12.70 6.39
C ASP A 237 -27.42 -12.80 6.58
N SER A 238 -26.90 -12.32 7.72
CA SER A 238 -25.47 -12.19 7.98
C SER A 238 -24.72 -13.53 7.96
N ASP A 239 -25.24 -14.56 8.65
CA ASP A 239 -24.57 -15.86 8.74
C ASP A 239 -24.48 -16.55 7.36
N ARG A 240 -25.54 -16.50 6.55
CA ARG A 240 -25.53 -17.06 5.20
C ARG A 240 -24.52 -16.33 4.33
N ARG A 241 -24.49 -15.00 4.40
CA ARG A 241 -23.51 -14.19 3.68
C ARG A 241 -22.08 -14.50 4.11
N LEU A 242 -21.84 -14.71 5.40
CA LEU A 242 -20.53 -15.10 5.94
C LEU A 242 -20.09 -16.49 5.44
N LEU A 243 -21.02 -17.45 5.36
CA LEU A 243 -20.73 -18.76 4.76
C LEU A 243 -20.37 -18.67 3.28
N ASP A 244 -21.12 -17.87 2.51
CA ASP A 244 -20.83 -17.63 1.10
C ASP A 244 -19.46 -16.95 0.91
N LEU A 245 -19.15 -15.93 1.73
CA LEU A 245 -17.83 -15.27 1.75
C LEU A 245 -16.71 -16.22 2.15
N ALA A 246 -16.95 -17.13 3.09
CA ALA A 246 -15.97 -18.13 3.48
C ALA A 246 -15.67 -19.11 2.33
N ALA A 247 -16.70 -19.55 1.59
CA ALA A 247 -16.54 -20.39 0.41
C ALA A 247 -15.78 -19.66 -0.72
N GLU A 248 -16.09 -18.38 -0.95
CA GLU A 248 -15.36 -17.55 -1.92
C GLU A 248 -13.88 -17.39 -1.54
N ASN A 249 -13.60 -17.10 -0.26
CA ASN A 249 -12.24 -16.95 0.26
C ASN A 249 -11.47 -18.28 0.25
N GLN A 250 -12.14 -19.40 0.53
CA GLN A 250 -11.56 -20.74 0.39
C GLN A 250 -11.11 -20.97 -1.05
N LYS A 251 -12.00 -20.71 -2.02
CA LYS A 251 -11.69 -20.86 -3.45
C LYS A 251 -10.51 -19.97 -3.85
N LYS A 252 -10.47 -18.73 -3.38
CA LYS A 252 -9.37 -17.79 -3.64
C LYS A 252 -8.04 -18.31 -3.09
N LEU A 253 -8.01 -18.77 -1.83
CA LEU A 253 -6.82 -19.35 -1.23
C LEU A 253 -6.35 -20.59 -1.99
N LEU A 254 -7.26 -21.48 -2.38
CA LEU A 254 -6.93 -22.67 -3.15
C LEU A 254 -6.37 -22.33 -4.54
N LEU A 255 -6.86 -21.26 -5.18
CA LEU A 255 -6.28 -20.75 -6.44
C LEU A 255 -4.86 -20.21 -6.23
N ASP A 256 -4.62 -19.48 -5.12
CA ASP A 256 -3.29 -18.97 -4.78
C ASP A 256 -2.31 -20.11 -4.49
N ILE A 257 -2.74 -21.16 -3.78
CA ILE A 257 -1.95 -22.36 -3.54
C ILE A 257 -1.68 -23.11 -4.85
N LYS A 258 -2.71 -23.28 -5.69
CA LYS A 258 -2.54 -23.93 -6.99
C LYS A 258 -1.55 -23.18 -7.88
N PHE A 259 -1.60 -21.85 -7.89
CA PHE A 259 -0.62 -21.01 -8.59
C PHE A 259 0.79 -21.26 -8.06
N LEU A 260 0.97 -21.27 -6.73
CA LEU A 260 2.26 -21.54 -6.10
C LEU A 260 2.79 -22.93 -6.49
N LEU A 261 1.96 -23.97 -6.42
CA LEU A 261 2.32 -25.35 -6.78
C LEU A 261 2.62 -25.51 -8.29
N SER A 262 1.98 -24.72 -9.15
CA SER A 262 2.24 -24.72 -10.61
C SER A 262 3.57 -24.10 -11.01
N ARG A 263 4.27 -23.42 -10.09
CA ARG A 263 5.48 -22.66 -10.35
C ARG A 263 6.62 -23.17 -9.47
N SER A 264 7.29 -24.20 -9.96
CA SER A 264 8.41 -24.84 -9.26
C SER A 264 9.55 -23.86 -8.94
N ASP A 265 9.78 -22.86 -9.78
CA ASP A 265 10.77 -21.80 -9.57
C ASP A 265 10.43 -20.93 -8.34
N ILE A 266 9.15 -20.62 -8.14
CA ILE A 266 8.67 -19.82 -7.02
C ILE A 266 8.73 -20.63 -5.72
N ILE A 267 8.17 -21.85 -5.72
CA ILE A 267 8.08 -22.66 -4.50
C ILE A 267 9.46 -23.16 -4.04
N ASN A 268 10.39 -23.39 -4.96
CA ASN A 268 11.78 -23.69 -4.61
C ASN A 268 12.52 -22.45 -4.07
N GLY A 269 12.09 -21.23 -4.42
CA GLY A 269 12.66 -19.99 -3.87
C GLY A 269 12.06 -19.59 -2.51
N LEU A 270 11.00 -20.27 -2.07
CA LEU A 270 10.28 -19.93 -0.85
C LEU A 270 11.08 -20.28 0.41
N GLN A 271 11.43 -19.28 1.22
CA GLN A 271 12.18 -19.45 2.47
C GLN A 271 11.32 -19.20 3.71
N THR A 272 10.34 -18.32 3.62
CA THR A 272 9.43 -17.99 4.74
C THR A 272 7.98 -18.16 4.31
N LEU A 273 7.24 -18.98 5.05
CA LEU A 273 5.82 -19.23 4.81
C LEU A 273 5.01 -18.84 6.04
N SER A 274 4.05 -17.95 5.86
CA SER A 274 3.04 -17.59 6.86
C SER A 274 1.70 -18.17 6.43
N ILE A 275 1.02 -18.88 7.33
CA ILE A 275 -0.29 -19.48 7.10
C ILE A 275 -1.22 -18.97 8.20
N ARG A 276 -2.30 -18.27 7.84
CA ARG A 276 -3.14 -17.56 8.82
C ARG A 276 -4.61 -17.82 8.61
N ASP A 277 -5.29 -18.24 9.67
CA ASP A 277 -6.75 -18.31 9.72
C ASP A 277 -7.29 -17.03 10.36
N VAL A 278 -7.56 -16.03 9.51
CA VAL A 278 -8.06 -14.73 9.94
C VAL A 278 -9.54 -14.80 10.34
N TRP A 279 -10.29 -15.82 9.90
CA TRP A 279 -11.66 -16.04 10.37
C TRP A 279 -11.68 -16.32 11.87
N ARG A 280 -10.79 -17.19 12.33
CA ARG A 280 -10.62 -17.45 13.77
C ARG A 280 -10.06 -16.26 14.53
N MET A 281 -9.11 -15.52 13.94
CA MET A 281 -8.59 -14.29 14.54
C MET A 281 -9.67 -13.26 14.84
N LYS A 282 -10.69 -13.14 13.96
CA LYS A 282 -11.74 -12.13 14.06
C LYS A 282 -13.07 -12.66 14.61
N SER A 283 -13.07 -13.87 15.16
CA SER A 283 -14.27 -14.49 15.74
C SER A 283 -14.92 -13.62 16.82
N TYR A 284 -14.12 -12.88 17.60
CA TYR A 284 -14.62 -11.97 18.63
C TYR A 284 -15.41 -10.76 18.09
N LEU A 285 -15.31 -10.45 16.80
CA LEU A 285 -16.12 -9.40 16.17
C LEU A 285 -17.49 -9.94 15.73
N LEU A 286 -17.61 -11.25 15.56
CA LEU A 286 -18.76 -11.90 14.97
C LEU A 286 -19.62 -12.56 16.06
N ASP A 287 -20.49 -11.78 16.70
CA ASP A 287 -21.31 -12.21 17.84
C ASP A 287 -22.13 -13.50 17.57
N SER A 288 -22.62 -13.69 16.34
CA SER A 288 -23.43 -14.86 15.93
C SER A 288 -22.65 -15.97 15.23
N PHE A 289 -21.44 -15.68 14.73
CA PHE A 289 -20.75 -16.57 13.81
C PHE A 289 -19.47 -17.15 14.41
N HIS A 290 -19.54 -18.43 14.78
CA HIS A 290 -18.38 -19.15 15.27
C HIS A 290 -17.66 -19.87 14.12
N PRO A 291 -16.32 -19.78 13.98
CA PRO A 291 -15.57 -20.45 12.91
C PRO A 291 -15.75 -21.97 12.84
N SER A 292 -16.23 -22.63 13.90
CA SER A 292 -16.60 -24.05 13.88
C SER A 292 -17.74 -24.36 12.91
N MET A 293 -18.60 -23.39 12.61
CA MET A 293 -19.73 -23.53 11.68
C MET A 293 -19.28 -23.79 10.23
N LEU A 294 -18.06 -23.39 9.87
CA LEU A 294 -17.50 -23.64 8.54
C LEU A 294 -17.28 -25.13 8.26
N GLY A 295 -17.04 -25.91 9.32
CA GLY A 295 -16.87 -27.37 9.26
C GLY A 295 -15.78 -27.87 8.31
N ASP A 296 -15.73 -29.18 8.15
CA ASP A 296 -14.68 -29.84 7.35
C ASP A 296 -14.79 -29.55 5.85
N ARG A 297 -15.98 -29.20 5.36
CA ARG A 297 -16.18 -28.87 3.93
C ARG A 297 -15.34 -27.68 3.50
N ILE A 298 -15.14 -26.71 4.39
CA ILE A 298 -14.31 -25.53 4.13
C ILE A 298 -12.84 -25.80 4.48
N TYR A 299 -12.57 -26.43 5.61
CA TYR A 299 -11.19 -26.56 6.07
C TYR A 299 -10.42 -27.74 5.47
N ALA A 300 -11.03 -28.90 5.23
CA ALA A 300 -10.31 -30.08 4.74
C ALA A 300 -9.56 -29.83 3.42
N PRO A 301 -10.16 -29.17 2.40
CA PRO A 301 -9.43 -28.82 1.18
C PRO A 301 -8.24 -27.89 1.42
N ILE A 302 -8.36 -26.96 2.37
CA ILE A 302 -7.27 -26.04 2.75
C ILE A 302 -6.14 -26.82 3.41
N TYR A 303 -6.45 -27.71 4.36
CA TYR A 303 -5.45 -28.54 5.04
C TYR A 303 -4.65 -29.41 4.07
N HIS A 304 -5.34 -30.07 3.13
CA HIS A 304 -4.69 -30.87 2.09
C HIS A 304 -3.80 -30.02 1.19
N ALA A 305 -4.31 -28.89 0.69
CA ALA A 305 -3.56 -28.01 -0.20
C ALA A 305 -2.32 -27.41 0.48
N ILE A 306 -2.40 -27.06 1.76
CA ILE A 306 -1.24 -26.60 2.54
C ILE A 306 -0.24 -27.74 2.72
N ASN A 307 -0.71 -28.96 3.03
CA ASN A 307 0.18 -30.12 3.15
C ASN A 307 0.95 -30.39 1.85
N ASP A 308 0.30 -30.21 0.69
CA ASP A 308 0.96 -30.31 -0.62
C ASP A 308 2.06 -29.25 -0.78
N VAL A 309 1.81 -28.00 -0.37
CA VAL A 309 2.83 -26.93 -0.37
C VAL A 309 4.00 -27.29 0.53
N LEU A 310 3.74 -27.75 1.76
CA LEU A 310 4.80 -28.14 2.69
C LEU A 310 5.65 -29.29 2.12
N SER A 311 5.01 -30.27 1.50
CA SER A 311 5.70 -31.46 0.96
C SER A 311 6.66 -31.15 -0.19
N VAL A 312 6.50 -30.03 -0.88
CA VAL A 312 7.36 -29.64 -2.02
C VAL A 312 8.30 -28.47 -1.73
N SER A 313 8.13 -27.76 -0.60
CA SER A 313 8.88 -26.53 -0.26
C SER A 313 10.24 -26.82 0.38
N LYS A 314 11.18 -27.39 -0.38
CA LYS A 314 12.46 -27.91 0.15
C LYS A 314 13.36 -26.88 0.84
N ASN A 315 13.27 -25.61 0.45
CA ASN A 315 14.14 -24.54 0.94
C ASN A 315 13.47 -23.68 2.03
N LEU A 316 12.37 -24.16 2.61
CA LEU A 316 11.65 -23.44 3.65
C LEU A 316 12.47 -23.39 4.94
N VAL A 317 12.86 -22.19 5.35
CA VAL A 317 13.68 -21.93 6.56
C VAL A 317 12.82 -21.56 7.76
N LYS A 318 11.74 -20.83 7.50
CA LYS A 318 10.82 -20.34 8.53
C LYS A 318 9.38 -20.62 8.16
N ILE A 319 8.62 -21.16 9.11
CA ILE A 319 7.17 -21.25 9.01
C ILE A 319 6.51 -20.60 10.22
N THR A 320 5.45 -19.85 9.94
CA THR A 320 4.54 -19.31 10.96
C THR A 320 3.14 -19.78 10.65
N VAL A 321 2.48 -20.40 11.63
CA VAL A 321 1.09 -20.86 11.52
C VAL A 321 0.28 -20.17 12.60
N CYS A 322 -0.76 -19.45 12.18
CA CYS A 322 -1.64 -18.71 13.09
C CYS A 322 -3.07 -19.25 13.01
N HIS A 323 -3.64 -19.60 14.17
CA HIS A 323 -5.05 -20.01 14.36
C HIS A 323 -5.51 -21.28 13.63
N PHE A 324 -4.66 -21.97 12.90
CA PHE A 324 -4.99 -23.26 12.28
C PHE A 324 -4.87 -24.44 13.26
N VAL A 325 -5.55 -25.54 12.93
CA VAL A 325 -5.30 -26.85 13.57
C VAL A 325 -4.10 -27.49 12.88
N VAL A 326 -3.04 -27.78 13.64
CA VAL A 326 -1.85 -28.47 13.13
C VAL A 326 -2.12 -29.98 13.16
N THR A 327 -2.18 -30.58 11.98
CA THR A 327 -2.46 -32.01 11.81
C THR A 327 -1.17 -32.83 11.86
N ALA A 328 -1.30 -34.14 12.10
CA ALA A 328 -0.16 -35.08 12.07
C ALA A 328 0.54 -35.10 10.69
N ASP A 329 -0.21 -34.90 9.60
CA ASP A 329 0.34 -34.85 8.25
C ASP A 329 1.23 -33.61 8.05
N TRP A 330 0.82 -32.46 8.56
CA TRP A 330 1.66 -31.26 8.53
C TRP A 330 2.95 -31.47 9.29
N LEU A 331 2.89 -32.06 10.49
CA LEU A 331 4.08 -32.31 11.30
C LEU A 331 5.02 -33.30 10.60
N ARG A 332 4.48 -34.32 9.94
CA ARG A 332 5.26 -35.22 9.08
C ARG A 332 5.90 -34.47 7.91
N ALA A 333 5.17 -33.60 7.23
CA ALA A 333 5.73 -32.80 6.14
C ALA A 333 6.84 -31.85 6.64
N LEU A 334 6.62 -31.15 7.76
CA LEU A 334 7.61 -30.28 8.39
C LEU A 334 8.88 -31.05 8.78
N SER A 335 8.76 -32.30 9.23
CA SER A 335 9.92 -33.14 9.57
C SER A 335 10.83 -33.48 8.39
N GLN A 336 10.30 -33.40 7.17
CA GLN A 336 11.03 -33.66 5.93
C GLN A 336 11.73 -32.41 5.38
N LEU A 337 11.49 -31.23 5.97
CA LEU A 337 12.05 -29.96 5.51
C LEU A 337 13.41 -29.69 6.15
N GLU A 338 14.48 -30.28 5.59
CA GLU A 338 15.84 -30.20 6.15
C GLU A 338 16.36 -28.76 6.43
N ALA A 339 15.91 -27.78 5.65
CA ALA A 339 16.29 -26.37 5.80
C ALA A 339 15.51 -25.63 6.92
N LEU A 340 14.47 -26.24 7.50
CA LEU A 340 13.56 -25.59 8.42
C LEU A 340 14.20 -25.39 9.79
N HIS A 341 14.39 -24.14 10.18
CA HIS A 341 15.04 -23.80 11.45
C HIS A 341 14.12 -23.06 12.43
N HIS A 342 13.05 -22.46 11.92
CA HIS A 342 12.13 -21.65 12.71
C HIS A 342 10.70 -22.12 12.48
N VAL A 343 10.05 -22.59 13.54
CA VAL A 343 8.65 -22.99 13.51
C VAL A 343 7.93 -22.19 14.58
N ASN A 344 6.96 -21.39 14.17
CA ASN A 344 6.17 -20.58 15.07
C ASN A 344 4.69 -20.96 14.97
N PHE A 345 4.11 -21.36 16.09
CA PHE A 345 2.69 -21.63 16.24
C PHE A 345 2.07 -20.54 17.14
N HIS A 346 1.14 -19.77 16.58
CA HIS A 346 0.40 -18.74 17.31
C HIS A 346 -1.08 -19.08 17.34
N CYS A 347 -1.66 -19.23 18.53
CA CYS A 347 -3.07 -19.57 18.69
C CYS A 347 -3.48 -20.85 17.94
N ALA A 348 -2.52 -21.73 17.67
CA ALA A 348 -2.76 -22.97 16.94
C ALA A 348 -3.20 -24.07 17.90
N SER A 349 -4.06 -24.98 17.43
CA SER A 349 -4.42 -26.18 18.19
C SER A 349 -3.77 -27.41 17.56
N ILE A 350 -3.37 -28.38 18.37
CA ILE A 350 -2.73 -29.62 17.91
C ILE A 350 -3.78 -30.73 18.03
N GLN A 351 -3.97 -31.51 16.96
CA GLN A 351 -5.02 -32.53 16.94
C GLN A 351 -4.66 -33.80 17.73
N ASP A 352 -3.37 -34.06 17.96
CA ASP A 352 -2.85 -35.27 18.61
C ASP A 352 -2.42 -34.96 20.05
N GLU A 353 -3.14 -35.52 21.03
CA GLU A 353 -2.89 -35.32 22.47
C GLU A 353 -1.49 -35.79 22.90
N GLY A 354 -0.95 -36.85 22.28
CA GLY A 354 0.38 -37.34 22.59
C GLY A 354 1.46 -36.38 22.12
N LEU A 355 1.22 -35.74 20.97
CA LEU A 355 2.15 -34.77 20.39
C LEU A 355 2.06 -33.39 21.05
N GLU A 356 0.90 -33.04 21.59
CA GLU A 356 0.69 -31.79 22.33
C GLU A 356 1.63 -31.71 23.54
N ALA A 357 1.77 -32.80 24.29
CA ALA A 357 2.69 -32.87 25.44
C ALA A 357 4.16 -32.64 25.01
N ASP A 358 4.61 -33.33 23.96
CA ASP A 358 5.98 -33.17 23.44
C ASP A 358 6.24 -31.73 22.96
N ILE A 359 5.27 -31.14 22.25
CA ILE A 359 5.37 -29.77 21.72
C ILE A 359 5.40 -28.75 22.85
N CYS A 360 4.59 -28.92 23.90
CA CYS A 360 4.61 -28.07 25.09
C CYS A 360 5.94 -28.16 25.84
N ASP A 361 6.62 -29.30 25.80
CA ASP A 361 7.97 -29.49 26.34
C ASP A 361 9.08 -28.90 25.43
N GLY A 362 8.70 -28.17 24.38
CA GLY A 362 9.62 -27.53 23.43
C GLY A 362 10.27 -28.52 22.46
N ARG A 363 9.72 -29.72 22.32
CA ARG A 363 10.20 -30.75 21.39
C ARG A 363 9.19 -30.90 20.27
N LEU A 364 9.62 -30.70 19.02
CA LEU A 364 8.84 -31.19 17.90
C LEU A 364 9.32 -32.61 17.58
N PRO A 365 8.58 -33.67 17.96
CA PRO A 365 8.98 -35.01 17.58
C PRO A 365 9.08 -35.06 16.07
N LEU A 366 10.15 -35.69 15.56
CA LEU A 366 10.54 -35.79 14.14
C LEU A 366 11.30 -34.59 13.55
N CYS A 367 11.30 -33.40 14.17
CA CYS A 367 12.01 -32.23 13.62
C CYS A 367 13.26 -31.84 14.44
N ASN A 368 14.19 -32.77 14.61
CA ASN A 368 15.42 -32.54 15.41
C ASN A 368 16.32 -31.41 14.88
N HIS A 369 16.08 -30.92 13.66
CA HIS A 369 16.84 -29.85 13.00
C HIS A 369 16.25 -28.44 13.23
N VAL A 370 15.05 -28.36 13.81
CA VAL A 370 14.41 -27.07 14.17
C VAL A 370 15.13 -26.48 15.38
N LYS A 371 15.70 -25.30 15.20
CA LYS A 371 16.49 -24.62 16.25
C LYS A 371 15.63 -23.74 17.14
N ASN A 372 14.56 -23.17 16.57
CA ASN A 372 13.69 -22.23 17.24
C ASN A 372 12.25 -22.68 17.07
N LEU A 373 11.65 -23.14 18.16
CA LEU A 373 10.23 -23.46 18.25
C LEU A 373 9.55 -22.38 19.09
N GLY A 374 8.80 -21.51 18.43
CA GLY A 374 7.97 -20.49 19.06
C GLY A 374 6.56 -20.99 19.22
N ILE A 375 6.05 -20.99 20.45
CA ILE A 375 4.68 -21.37 20.76
C ILE A 375 4.06 -20.23 21.55
N THR A 376 2.95 -19.68 21.07
CA THR A 376 2.21 -18.64 21.76
C THR A 376 0.73 -19.00 21.76
N ASP A 377 0.14 -19.03 22.95
CA ASP A 377 -1.30 -19.26 23.18
C ASP A 377 -1.83 -20.57 22.55
N ILE A 378 -1.30 -21.74 22.92
CA ILE A 378 -1.93 -23.01 22.49
C ILE A 378 -3.33 -23.07 23.07
N LEU A 379 -4.32 -23.06 22.18
CA LEU A 379 -5.71 -23.36 22.54
C LEU A 379 -5.79 -24.86 22.80
N MET A 380 -5.64 -25.24 24.07
CA MET A 380 -5.81 -26.62 24.50
C MET A 380 -7.23 -27.08 24.15
N THR A 381 -7.33 -28.04 23.23
CA THR A 381 -8.60 -28.61 22.74
C THR A 381 -9.46 -29.14 23.90
N MET A 382 -8.81 -29.52 25.02
CA MET A 382 -9.48 -29.98 26.23
C MET A 382 -10.30 -28.91 26.96
N MET A 383 -9.91 -27.63 26.94
CA MET A 383 -10.69 -26.58 27.61
C MET A 383 -11.95 -26.22 26.83
N ALA A 384 -11.92 -26.26 25.49
CA ALA A 384 -13.09 -25.98 24.66
C ALA A 384 -14.21 -27.02 24.87
N ASN A 385 -13.85 -28.32 24.90
CA ASN A 385 -14.80 -29.40 25.20
C ASN A 385 -15.32 -29.37 26.65
N HIS A 386 -14.57 -28.79 27.60
CA HIS A 386 -15.04 -28.63 28.97
C HIS A 386 -15.93 -27.39 29.14
N ILE A 387 -15.65 -26.30 28.44
CA ILE A 387 -16.48 -25.08 28.44
C ILE A 387 -17.80 -25.32 27.68
N GLU A 388 -17.79 -26.01 26.54
CA GLU A 388 -19.03 -26.43 25.85
C GLU A 388 -19.87 -27.43 26.67
N LYS A 389 -19.23 -28.31 27.46
CA LYS A 389 -19.96 -29.18 28.40
C LYS A 389 -20.50 -28.43 29.62
N LEU A 390 -19.86 -27.33 30.03
CA LEU A 390 -20.32 -26.49 31.13
C LEU A 390 -21.44 -25.52 30.71
N SER A 391 -21.50 -25.10 29.44
CA SER A 391 -22.61 -24.27 28.92
C SER A 391 -23.87 -25.07 28.59
N VAL A 392 -23.78 -26.40 28.49
CA VAL A 392 -24.91 -27.33 28.32
C VAL A 392 -25.45 -27.86 29.67
N LEU A 393 -24.78 -27.56 30.78
CA LEU A 393 -25.31 -27.80 32.13
C LEU A 393 -26.31 -26.70 32.51
N ASP A 394 -27.54 -26.94 32.08
CA ASP A 394 -28.82 -26.37 32.49
C ASP A 394 -28.75 -25.61 33.83
N PHE A 395 -28.82 -24.28 33.78
CA PHE A 395 -29.25 -23.48 34.94
C PHE A 395 -30.73 -23.77 35.14
N GLY A 396 -31.00 -24.83 35.92
CA GLY A 396 -32.33 -25.18 36.40
C GLY A 396 -33.04 -23.92 36.90
N THR A 397 -34.18 -23.63 36.27
CA THR A 397 -35.09 -22.59 36.71
C THR A 397 -35.43 -22.81 38.19
N PRO A 398 -35.31 -21.79 39.06
CA PRO A 398 -35.79 -21.91 40.43
C PRO A 398 -37.32 -21.88 40.41
N SER A 399 -37.90 -23.05 40.51
CA SER A 399 -39.26 -23.27 40.98
C SER A 399 -39.40 -22.85 42.45
N SER A 400 -40.56 -22.28 42.77
CA SER A 400 -41.16 -22.00 44.08
C SER A 400 -40.73 -20.70 44.79
N TYR A 401 -41.68 -19.80 45.06
CA TYR A 401 -42.49 -19.86 46.29
C TYR A 401 -43.70 -18.91 46.23
N SER A 402 -44.86 -19.51 46.51
CA SER A 402 -46.08 -18.85 46.98
C SER A 402 -45.85 -18.32 48.39
N GLN A 403 -46.30 -17.10 48.70
CA GLN A 403 -46.97 -16.80 49.98
C GLN A 403 -47.75 -15.47 49.93
N ARG A 404 -49.08 -15.64 50.05
CA ARG A 404 -50.08 -14.84 50.80
C ARG A 404 -49.67 -13.44 51.29
N SER A 405 -50.46 -12.45 50.89
CA SER A 405 -51.29 -11.60 51.77
C SER A 405 -52.49 -11.09 50.98
#